data_AF-A0A6S7I9U0-F1
#
_entry.id   AF-A0A6S7I9U0-F1
#
_cell.length_a   1.000
_cell.length_b   1.000
_cell.length_c   1.000
_cell.angle_alpha   90.00
_cell.angle_beta   90.00
_cell.angle_gamma   90.00
#
_symmetry.space_group_name_H-M   'P 1'
#
loop_
_entity.id
_entity.type
_entity.pdbx_description
1 polymer ?
#
loop_
_entity_poly.entity_id
_entity_poly.type
_entity_poly.pdbx_seq_one_letter_code
_entity_poly.pdbx_strand_id
1 'polypeptide(L)'
;MMQLNLNQVDYLQVDVTSPKSMKLLPSGAKRGIQKVAVADHSGVITCFGMKKGAVQMVFKTLPTSSISRLELGGIDGPSREKIFVASGAEIRGYNKKGKQFLGFDTNLTESIQSM
;
A
#
# COMPACT_ATOMS: atom_id res chain seq x y z
N MET A 1 -30.49 0.59 18.84
CA MET A 1 -29.35 -0.17 18.31
C MET A 1 -29.31 0.06 16.81
N MET A 2 -28.24 0.61 16.23
CA MET A 2 -28.17 0.75 14.76
C MET A 2 -27.80 -0.59 14.14
N GLN A 3 -28.64 -1.11 13.26
CA GLN A 3 -28.38 -2.32 12.51
C GLN A 3 -27.59 -1.96 11.25
N LEU A 4 -26.31 -2.31 11.22
CA LEU A 4 -25.43 -2.07 10.09
C LEU A 4 -25.41 -3.32 9.19
N ASN A 5 -25.83 -3.17 7.93
CA ASN A 5 -25.78 -4.23 6.94
C ASN A 5 -24.62 -3.94 5.95
N LEU A 6 -23.58 -4.78 5.99
CA LEU A 6 -22.47 -4.73 5.04
C LEU A 6 -22.51 -6.01 4.20
N ASN A 7 -22.35 -5.87 2.89
CA ASN A 7 -22.27 -7.00 1.97
C ASN A 7 -20.81 -7.34 1.71
N GLN A 8 -20.49 -8.63 1.67
CA GLN A 8 -19.18 -9.08 1.21
C GLN A 8 -19.06 -8.84 -0.30
N VAL A 9 -17.94 -8.23 -0.69
CA VAL A 9 -17.55 -8.04 -2.09
C VAL A 9 -16.07 -8.33 -2.20
N ASP A 10 -15.72 -9.23 -3.10
CA ASP A 10 -14.32 -9.54 -3.41
C ASP A 10 -13.81 -8.59 -4.50
N TYR A 11 -12.57 -8.12 -4.35
CA TYR A 11 -11.98 -7.09 -5.20
C TYR A 11 -10.89 -7.66 -6.10
N LEU A 12 -9.68 -7.79 -5.56
CA LEU A 12 -8.50 -8.28 -6.25
C LEU A 12 -7.74 -9.20 -5.31
N GLN A 13 -7.38 -10.39 -5.79
CA GLN A 13 -6.50 -11.30 -5.08
C GLN A 13 -5.03 -10.89 -5.29
N VAL A 14 -4.28 -10.86 -4.20
CA VAL A 14 -2.81 -10.71 -4.19
C VAL A 14 -2.18 -11.93 -3.50
N ASP A 15 -0.85 -12.01 -3.53
CA ASP A 15 -0.13 -13.09 -2.86
C ASP A 15 -0.16 -12.94 -1.33
N VAL A 16 0.48 -13.85 -0.60
CA VAL A 16 0.53 -13.86 0.86
C VAL A 16 1.06 -12.53 1.41
N THR A 17 0.32 -11.93 2.35
CA THR A 17 0.62 -10.61 2.92
C THR A 17 1.05 -10.68 4.38
N SER A 18 1.95 -9.78 4.79
CA SER A 18 2.24 -9.52 6.21
C SER A 18 1.14 -8.69 6.88
N PRO A 19 1.02 -8.74 8.23
CA PRO A 19 0.13 -7.83 8.95
C PRO A 19 0.40 -6.36 8.61
N LYS A 20 -0.66 -5.57 8.44
CA LYS A 20 -0.58 -4.12 8.14
C LYS A 20 0.16 -3.78 6.84
N SER A 21 0.13 -4.65 5.82
CA SER A 21 0.68 -4.35 4.49
C SER A 21 -0.32 -3.75 3.49
N MET A 22 -1.54 -3.39 3.94
CA MET A 22 -2.57 -2.73 3.14
C MET A 22 -2.94 -1.36 3.72
N LYS A 23 -3.05 -0.33 2.86
CA LYS A 23 -3.50 1.02 3.22
C LYS A 23 -4.41 1.62 2.14
N LEU A 24 -5.31 2.49 2.58
CA LEU A 24 -6.11 3.33 1.69
C LEU A 24 -5.39 4.65 1.44
N LEU A 25 -5.10 4.96 0.18
CA LEU A 25 -4.56 6.26 -0.19
C LEU A 25 -5.63 7.34 0.04
N PRO A 26 -5.29 8.50 0.62
CA PRO A 26 -6.21 9.62 0.76
C PRO A 26 -6.78 10.01 -0.60
N SER A 27 -8.09 10.22 -0.67
CA SER A 27 -8.70 10.83 -1.84
C SER A 27 -8.48 12.34 -1.80
N GLY A 28 -7.94 12.92 -2.88
CA GLY A 28 -7.85 14.37 -3.02
C GLY A 28 -9.22 15.07 -3.13
N ALA A 29 -10.30 14.32 -3.34
CA ALA A 29 -11.67 14.83 -3.40
C ALA A 29 -12.48 14.44 -2.15
N LYS A 30 -13.31 15.38 -1.64
CA LYS A 30 -14.14 15.22 -0.41
C LYS A 30 -15.05 13.97 -0.38
N ARG A 31 -15.35 13.36 -1.54
CA ARG A 31 -16.18 12.14 -1.66
C ARG A 31 -15.64 11.15 -2.72
N GLY A 32 -14.34 11.22 -3.01
CA GLY A 32 -13.73 10.34 -4.00
C GLY A 32 -13.52 8.93 -3.45
N ILE A 33 -13.68 7.92 -4.31
CA ILE A 33 -13.30 6.55 -3.99
C ILE A 33 -11.78 6.51 -3.77
N GLN A 34 -11.38 6.02 -2.60
CA GLN A 34 -9.97 5.85 -2.26
C GLN A 34 -9.35 4.70 -3.06
N LYS A 35 -8.05 4.81 -3.32
CA LYS A 35 -7.28 3.73 -3.92
C LYS A 35 -6.72 2.85 -2.81
N VAL A 36 -6.63 1.55 -3.08
CA VAL A 36 -6.00 0.57 -2.20
C VAL A 36 -4.55 0.41 -2.64
N ALA A 37 -3.62 0.43 -1.69
CA ALA A 37 -2.25 -0.03 -1.87
C ALA A 37 -2.04 -1.23 -0.96
N VAL A 38 -1.53 -2.33 -1.51
CA VAL A 38 -1.25 -3.57 -0.77
C VAL A 38 0.10 -4.12 -1.22
N ALA A 39 0.85 -4.70 -0.28
CA ALA A 39 2.13 -5.33 -0.54
C ALA A 39 2.19 -6.75 0.02
N ASP A 40 2.94 -7.61 -0.66
CA ASP A 40 2.99 -9.05 -0.40
C ASP A 40 4.43 -9.58 -0.21
N HIS A 41 4.53 -10.87 0.10
CA HIS A 41 5.79 -11.58 0.36
C HIS A 41 6.64 -11.81 -0.89
N SER A 42 6.09 -11.62 -2.09
CA SER A 42 6.88 -11.62 -3.34
C SER A 42 7.59 -10.28 -3.57
N GLY A 43 7.42 -9.33 -2.65
CA GLY A 43 7.99 -7.99 -2.77
C GLY A 43 7.28 -7.12 -3.80
N VAL A 44 6.04 -7.47 -4.16
CA VAL A 44 5.23 -6.71 -5.11
C VAL A 44 4.32 -5.74 -4.34
N ILE A 45 4.27 -4.49 -4.82
CA ILE A 45 3.29 -3.49 -4.39
C ILE A 45 2.25 -3.37 -5.49
N THR A 46 1.01 -3.65 -5.14
CA THR A 46 -0.16 -3.51 -6.00
C THR A 46 -1.00 -2.33 -5.55
N CYS A 47 -1.27 -1.39 -6.45
CA CYS A 47 -2.20 -0.30 -6.20
C CYS A 47 -3.33 -0.31 -7.23
N PHE A 48 -4.57 -0.28 -6.74
CA PHE A 48 -5.76 -0.28 -7.57
C PHE A 48 -6.85 0.64 -7.00
N GLY A 49 -7.78 1.06 -7.85
CA GLY A 49 -9.02 1.72 -7.44
C GLY A 49 -10.24 1.00 -8.01
N MET A 50 -11.43 1.51 -7.73
CA MET A 50 -12.67 0.99 -8.31
C MET A 50 -13.27 2.02 -9.27
N LYS A 51 -13.71 1.55 -10.44
CA LYS A 51 -14.43 2.36 -11.41
C LYS A 51 -15.58 1.54 -11.98
N LYS A 52 -16.81 2.03 -11.81
CA LYS A 52 -18.05 1.36 -12.27
C LYS A 52 -18.14 -0.12 -11.83
N GLY A 53 -17.74 -0.41 -10.58
CA GLY A 53 -17.76 -1.76 -10.02
C GLY A 53 -16.60 -2.67 -10.43
N ALA A 54 -15.72 -2.23 -11.34
CA ALA A 54 -14.55 -2.99 -11.76
C ALA A 54 -13.26 -2.46 -11.10
N VAL A 55 -12.33 -3.38 -10.83
CA VAL A 55 -10.97 -3.06 -10.41
C VAL A 55 -10.24 -2.34 -11.54
N GLN A 56 -9.66 -1.18 -11.23
CA GLN A 56 -8.79 -0.44 -12.12
C GLN A 56 -7.38 -0.39 -11.54
N MET A 57 -6.44 -1.09 -12.16
CA MET A 57 -5.04 -1.08 -11.78
C MET A 57 -4.44 0.32 -11.96
N VAL A 58 -3.75 0.80 -10.92
CA VAL A 58 -2.99 2.06 -10.95
C VAL A 58 -1.53 1.77 -11.26
N PHE A 59 -0.92 0.83 -10.52
CA PHE A 59 0.38 0.27 -10.82
C PHE A 59 0.55 -1.08 -10.12
N LYS A 60 1.51 -1.88 -10.61
CA LYS A 60 2.02 -3.08 -9.96
C LYS A 60 3.54 -3.09 -10.14
N THR A 61 4.31 -3.20 -9.06
CA THR A 61 5.78 -3.24 -9.17
C THR A 61 6.26 -4.62 -9.60
N LEU A 62 7.52 -4.70 -10.00
CA LEU A 62 8.19 -5.98 -10.19
C LEU A 62 8.45 -6.66 -8.83
N PRO A 63 8.55 -7.99 -8.79
CA PRO A 63 8.94 -8.73 -7.59
C PRO A 63 10.31 -8.29 -7.06
N THR A 64 10.45 -8.31 -5.74
CA THR A 64 11.68 -7.93 -5.03
C THR A 64 11.81 -8.79 -3.76
N SER A 65 12.38 -8.26 -2.69
CA SER A 65 12.40 -8.90 -1.38
C SER A 65 11.05 -8.77 -0.65
N SER A 66 10.75 -9.75 0.20
CA SER A 66 9.49 -9.86 0.95
C SER A 66 9.19 -8.63 1.81
N ILE A 67 7.98 -8.10 1.69
CA ILE A 67 7.56 -6.89 2.40
C ILE A 67 6.91 -7.25 3.75
N SER A 68 7.51 -6.74 4.82
CA SER A 68 7.03 -6.94 6.20
C SER A 68 6.01 -5.89 6.64
N ARG A 69 6.04 -4.70 6.03
CA ARG A 69 5.15 -3.58 6.39
C ARG A 69 4.97 -2.58 5.26
N LEU A 70 3.79 -1.95 5.23
CA LEU A 70 3.48 -0.81 4.38
C LEU A 70 2.90 0.33 5.22
N GLU A 71 3.44 1.53 5.09
CA GLU A 71 2.90 2.74 5.72
C GLU A 71 2.77 3.90 4.73
N LEU A 72 1.88 4.84 5.03
CA LEU A 72 1.71 6.06 4.25
C LEU A 72 2.39 7.22 4.95
N GLY A 73 3.15 8.01 4.19
CA GLY A 73 3.81 9.21 4.68
C GLY A 73 3.64 10.40 3.74
N GLY A 74 4.19 11.54 4.16
CA GLY A 74 4.04 12.84 3.50
C GLY A 74 3.72 13.93 4.51
N ILE A 75 3.98 15.18 4.12
CA ILE A 75 3.66 16.38 4.92
C ILE A 75 2.16 16.66 4.75
N ASP A 76 1.51 17.22 5.78
CA ASP A 76 0.07 17.32 6.00
C ASP A 76 -0.86 17.44 4.77
N GLY A 77 -2.06 16.85 4.91
CA GLY A 77 -3.14 17.01 3.93
C GLY A 77 -3.05 16.06 2.72
N PRO A 78 -3.47 16.52 1.52
CA PRO A 78 -3.52 15.70 0.29
C PRO A 78 -2.16 15.14 -0.17
N SER A 79 -1.05 15.56 0.44
CA SER A 79 0.31 15.10 0.16
C SER A 79 0.71 13.80 0.89
N ARG A 80 -0.17 13.22 1.72
CA ARG A 80 0.04 11.91 2.41
C ARG A 80 -0.17 10.71 1.46
N GLU A 81 0.40 10.81 0.26
CA GLU A 81 0.26 9.85 -0.85
C GLU A 81 1.56 9.07 -1.12
N LYS A 82 2.60 9.24 -0.29
CA LYS A 82 3.85 8.48 -0.40
C LYS A 82 3.68 7.15 0.32
N ILE A 83 3.98 6.07 -0.39
CA ILE A 83 3.92 4.71 0.11
C ILE A 83 5.33 4.33 0.54
N PHE A 84 5.50 3.86 1.77
CA PHE A 84 6.76 3.35 2.28
C PHE A 84 6.59 1.87 2.62
N VAL A 85 7.54 1.05 2.19
CA VAL A 85 7.56 -0.38 2.51
C VAL A 85 8.87 -0.75 3.20
N ALA A 86 8.78 -1.65 4.18
CA ALA A 86 9.93 -2.28 4.80
C ALA A 86 10.18 -3.64 4.18
N SER A 87 11.43 -3.96 3.91
CA SER A 87 11.87 -5.22 3.34
C SER A 87 13.25 -5.58 3.87
N GLY A 88 13.35 -6.59 4.72
CA GLY A 88 14.58 -6.81 5.51
C GLY A 88 14.92 -5.58 6.35
N ALA A 89 16.14 -5.07 6.21
CA ALA A 89 16.62 -3.85 6.86
C ALA A 89 16.44 -2.58 5.99
N GLU A 90 15.81 -2.69 4.82
CA GLU A 90 15.63 -1.57 3.89
C GLU A 90 14.23 -0.96 3.95
N ILE A 91 14.18 0.36 3.80
CA ILE A 91 12.95 1.12 3.58
C ILE A 91 12.96 1.65 2.14
N ARG A 92 11.88 1.36 1.40
CA ARG A 92 11.69 1.83 0.03
C ARG A 92 10.46 2.73 -0.04
N GLY A 93 10.60 3.88 -0.69
CA GLY A 93 9.52 4.86 -0.85
C GLY A 93 9.06 4.97 -2.30
N TYR A 94 7.74 4.91 -2.51
CA TYR A 94 7.07 4.98 -3.81
C TYR A 94 6.03 6.09 -3.82
N ASN A 95 5.91 6.81 -4.94
CA ASN A 95 4.81 7.76 -5.11
C ASN A 95 3.51 7.03 -5.51
N LYS A 96 2.38 7.75 -5.53
CA LYS A 96 1.06 7.21 -5.95
C LYS A 96 0.99 6.65 -7.38
N LYS A 97 2.01 6.86 -8.20
CA LYS A 97 2.12 6.34 -9.57
C LYS A 97 3.03 5.11 -9.65
N GLY A 98 3.59 4.66 -8.53
CA GLY A 98 4.48 3.48 -8.47
C GLY A 98 5.95 3.76 -8.77
N LYS A 99 6.35 5.04 -8.92
CA LYS A 99 7.78 5.38 -9.09
C LYS A 99 8.47 5.39 -7.73
N GLN A 100 9.53 4.59 -7.58
CA GLN A 100 10.40 4.65 -6.42
C GLN A 100 11.15 6.00 -6.38
N PHE A 101 11.16 6.64 -5.21
CA PHE A 101 11.87 7.92 -4.98
C PHE A 101 12.83 7.85 -3.78
N LEU A 102 12.75 6.79 -2.96
CA LEU A 102 13.59 6.58 -1.80
C LEU A 102 14.00 5.11 -1.74
N GLY A 103 15.27 4.86 -1.45
CA GLY A 103 15.79 3.62 -0.91
C GLY A 103 16.72 3.99 0.24
N PHE A 104 16.50 3.41 1.41
CA PHE A 104 17.26 3.71 2.63
C PHE A 104 17.56 2.41 3.35
N ASP A 105 18.85 2.10 3.48
CA ASP A 105 19.32 0.99 4.31
C ASP A 105 19.49 1.49 5.75
N THR A 106 18.81 0.84 6.69
CA THR A 106 18.90 1.16 8.12
C THR A 106 20.17 0.61 8.77
N ASN A 107 20.92 -0.26 8.07
CA ASN A 107 22.05 -1.04 8.59
C ASN A 107 21.71 -1.87 9.85
N LEU A 108 20.44 -2.25 10.00
CA LEU A 108 20.03 -3.20 11.03
C LEU A 108 20.45 -4.62 10.64
N THR A 109 20.88 -5.41 11.61
CA THR A 109 21.17 -6.84 11.41
C THR A 109 19.88 -7.64 11.16
N GLU A 110 18.77 -7.22 11.79
CA GLU A 110 17.48 -7.91 11.73
C GLU A 110 16.47 -7.17 10.85
N SER A 111 15.47 -7.93 10.38
CA SER A 111 14.39 -7.38 9.55
C SER A 111 13.46 -6.45 10.33
N ILE A 112 13.11 -5.32 9.73
CA ILE A 112 12.15 -4.35 10.26
C ILE A 112 10.77 -5.00 10.38
N GLN A 113 10.19 -5.01 11.58
CA GLN A 113 8.84 -5.56 11.85
C GLN A 113 7.77 -4.46 12.04
N SER A 114 8.18 -3.23 12.36
CA SER A 114 7.30 -2.07 12.50
C SER A 114 7.99 -0.79 12.07
N MET A 115 7.22 0.14 11.49
CA MET A 115 7.60 1.50 11.11
C MET A 115 6.55 2.48 11.63
#